data_AF-A0A1F5SMN5-F1
#
_entry.id   AF-A0A1F5SMN5-F1
#
_cell.length_a   1.000
_cell.length_b   1.000
_cell.length_c   1.000
_cell.angle_alpha   90.00
_cell.angle_beta   90.00
_cell.angle_gamma   90.00
#
_symmetry.space_group_name_H-M   'P 1'
#
loop_
_entity.id
_entity.type
_entity.pdbx_description
1 polymer ?
#
loop_
_entity_poly.entity_id
_entity_poly.type
_entity_poly.pdbx_seq_one_letter_code
_entity_poly.pdbx_strand_id
1 'polypeptide(L)'
;MDEKKSDITGIGDILKSRQIKKPPAYAWQDLALRVVKELKIPPFKKGAVFKVCKEHPSQTILNAMNDTKELCKTKGAGWKYFFKIIGSPKEEGADAQDRS
;
A
#
# COMPACT_ATOMS: atom_id res chain seq x y z
N MET A 1 -48.82 34.43 -5.03
CA MET A 1 -48.37 34.01 -6.38
C MET A 1 -46.95 33.49 -6.22
N ASP A 2 -46.92 32.17 -6.10
CA ASP A 2 -45.75 31.31 -6.07
C ASP A 2 -44.82 31.50 -7.28
N GLU A 3 -43.58 31.08 -7.05
CA GLU A 3 -42.68 30.43 -8.02
C GLU A 3 -41.80 31.29 -8.95
N LYS A 4 -40.48 31.31 -8.63
CA LYS A 4 -39.45 30.81 -9.58
C LYS A 4 -38.10 30.53 -8.92
N LYS A 5 -37.89 29.24 -8.62
CA LYS A 5 -36.81 28.36 -9.11
C LYS A 5 -35.44 29.00 -9.36
N SER A 6 -34.46 28.58 -8.56
CA SER A 6 -33.04 28.50 -8.94
C SER A 6 -32.32 27.57 -7.97
N ASP A 7 -32.58 26.27 -8.12
CA ASP A 7 -31.76 25.21 -7.55
C ASP A 7 -30.38 25.28 -8.20
N ILE A 8 -29.51 26.16 -7.69
CA ILE A 8 -28.08 26.10 -7.92
C ILE A 8 -27.58 24.81 -7.29
N THR A 9 -27.72 23.71 -8.04
CA THR A 9 -27.07 22.44 -7.74
C THR A 9 -25.60 22.76 -7.56
N GLY A 10 -25.15 22.62 -6.30
CA GLY A 10 -23.96 23.27 -5.83
C GLY A 10 -22.76 22.93 -6.70
N ILE A 11 -22.06 23.97 -7.15
CA ILE A 11 -20.68 23.91 -7.64
C ILE A 11 -19.73 23.09 -6.73
N GLY A 12 -20.13 22.85 -5.46
CA GLY A 12 -19.45 21.93 -4.55
C GLY A 12 -19.58 20.43 -4.87
N ASP A 13 -20.56 20.01 -5.66
CA ASP A 13 -20.77 18.58 -5.99
C ASP A 13 -19.86 18.11 -7.14
N ILE A 14 -19.54 19.02 -8.06
CA ILE A 14 -18.70 18.75 -9.25
C ILE A 14 -17.22 18.53 -8.85
N LEU A 15 -16.80 18.99 -7.67
CA LEU A 15 -15.43 18.84 -7.17
C LEU A 15 -15.15 17.47 -6.50
N LYS A 16 -16.17 16.65 -6.20
CA LYS A 16 -15.98 15.36 -5.51
C LYS A 16 -15.48 14.22 -6.40
N SER A 17 -15.57 14.36 -7.73
CA SER A 17 -15.27 13.26 -8.66
C SER A 17 -13.87 13.30 -9.27
N ARG A 18 -13.06 14.34 -8.98
CA ARG A 18 -11.68 14.41 -9.49
C ARG A 18 -10.74 13.76 -8.47
N GLN A 19 -10.65 12.43 -8.50
CA GLN A 19 -9.53 11.72 -7.89
C GLN A 19 -8.26 12.07 -8.66
N ILE A 20 -7.63 13.18 -8.27
CA ILE A 20 -6.28 13.52 -8.70
C ILE A 20 -5.41 12.37 -8.19
N LYS A 21 -5.08 11.43 -9.09
CA LYS A 21 -4.00 10.47 -8.86
C LYS A 21 -2.72 11.29 -8.80
N LYS A 22 -2.44 11.84 -7.62
CA LYS A 22 -1.15 12.44 -7.33
C LYS A 22 -0.13 11.35 -7.63
N PRO A 23 0.87 11.59 -8.49
CA PRO A 23 1.98 10.67 -8.60
C PRO A 23 2.52 10.47 -7.18
N PRO A 24 2.85 9.23 -6.78
CA PRO A 24 3.33 8.98 -5.43
C PRO A 24 4.56 9.86 -5.20
N ALA A 25 4.42 10.86 -4.33
CA ALA A 25 5.46 11.85 -4.06
C ALA A 25 6.69 11.23 -3.37
N TYR A 26 6.54 9.99 -2.90
CA TYR A 26 7.54 9.27 -2.13
C TYR A 26 7.65 7.82 -2.58
N ALA A 27 8.89 7.34 -2.70
CA ALA A 27 9.23 5.98 -3.16
C ALA A 27 8.49 4.88 -2.37
N TRP A 28 8.25 5.09 -1.07
CA TRP A 28 7.54 4.13 -0.22
C TRP A 28 6.05 3.95 -0.60
N GLN A 29 5.42 4.98 -1.19
CA GLN A 29 4.02 4.90 -1.63
C GLN A 29 3.89 4.03 -2.87
N ASP A 30 4.80 4.21 -3.84
CA ASP A 30 4.88 3.34 -5.02
C ASP A 30 5.14 1.89 -4.61
N LEU A 31 6.08 1.70 -3.67
CA LEU A 31 6.40 0.39 -3.12
C LEU A 31 5.18 -0.26 -2.44
N ALA A 32 4.44 0.49 -1.62
CA ALA A 32 3.21 -0.01 -1.00
C ALA A 32 2.16 -0.41 -2.05
N LEU A 33 1.97 0.41 -3.09
CA LEU A 33 1.05 0.11 -4.20
C LEU A 33 1.47 -1.15 -4.96
N ARG A 34 2.77 -1.34 -5.18
CA ARG A 34 3.35 -2.54 -5.80
C ARG A 34 3.08 -3.79 -4.96
N VAL A 35 3.35 -3.75 -3.66
CA VAL A 35 3.10 -4.85 -2.72
C VAL A 35 1.62 -5.24 -2.72
N VAL A 36 0.73 -4.24 -2.67
CA VAL A 36 -0.72 -4.49 -2.70
C VAL A 36 -1.15 -5.19 -3.99
N LYS A 37 -0.59 -4.79 -5.13
CA LYS A 37 -0.89 -5.37 -6.44
C LYS A 37 -0.41 -6.83 -6.54
N GLU A 38 0.82 -7.09 -6.12
CA GLU A 38 1.46 -8.41 -6.20
C GLU A 38 0.81 -9.43 -5.25
N LEU A 39 0.59 -9.05 -3.99
CA LEU A 39 0.03 -9.94 -2.97
C LEU A 39 -1.51 -9.96 -2.98
N LYS A 40 -2.15 -9.28 -3.94
CA LYS A 40 -3.61 -9.13 -4.05
C LYS A 40 -4.24 -8.74 -2.72
N ILE A 41 -3.65 -7.74 -2.06
CA ILE A 41 -4.06 -7.34 -0.71
C ILE A 41 -5.44 -6.67 -0.77
N PRO A 42 -6.41 -7.12 0.04
CA PRO A 42 -7.74 -6.54 0.03
C PRO A 42 -7.73 -5.09 0.56
N PRO A 43 -8.71 -4.26 0.14
CA PRO A 43 -8.70 -2.81 0.39
C PRO A 43 -8.67 -2.45 1.88
N PHE A 44 -9.32 -3.23 2.74
CA PHE A 44 -9.34 -2.99 4.19
C PHE A 44 -7.95 -3.13 4.84
N LYS A 45 -7.03 -3.89 4.23
CA LYS A 45 -5.67 -4.10 4.73
C LYS A 45 -4.66 -3.16 4.08
N LYS A 46 -5.03 -2.41 3.03
CA LYS A 46 -4.14 -1.44 2.34
C LYS A 46 -3.51 -0.48 3.34
N GLY A 47 -4.31 0.12 4.23
CA GLY A 47 -3.81 1.09 5.22
C GLY A 47 -2.66 0.54 6.07
N ALA A 48 -2.74 -0.74 6.48
CA ALA A 48 -1.67 -1.41 7.21
C ALA A 48 -0.41 -1.61 6.34
N VAL A 49 -0.56 -1.89 5.04
CA VAL A 49 0.59 -1.99 4.11
C VAL A 49 1.29 -0.63 3.96
N PHE A 50 0.52 0.45 3.79
CA PHE A 50 1.08 1.79 3.71
C PHE A 50 1.81 2.19 5.00
N LYS A 51 1.24 1.83 6.16
CA LYS A 51 1.88 2.07 7.46
C LYS A 51 3.22 1.33 7.56
N VAL A 52 3.22 0.03 7.26
CA VAL A 52 4.42 -0.82 7.22
C VAL A 52 5.49 -0.28 6.26
N CYS A 53 5.11 0.09 5.03
CA CYS A 53 6.08 0.61 4.06
C CYS A 53 6.66 1.97 4.45
N LYS A 54 5.99 2.70 5.35
CA LYS A 54 6.48 3.96 5.90
C LYS A 54 7.38 3.74 7.13
N GLU A 55 7.09 2.72 7.95
CA GLU A 55 7.83 2.42 9.18
C GLU A 55 9.10 1.59 8.94
N HIS A 56 9.12 0.74 7.91
CA HIS A 56 10.25 -0.13 7.61
C HIS A 56 11.02 0.34 6.36
N PRO A 57 12.34 0.07 6.28
CA PRO A 57 13.12 0.39 5.10
C PRO A 57 12.66 -0.42 3.89
N SER A 58 12.79 0.17 2.70
CA SER A 58 12.30 -0.40 1.44
C SER A 58 12.87 -1.79 1.15
N GLN A 59 14.12 -2.05 1.55
CA GLN A 59 14.79 -3.34 1.37
C GLN A 59 14.13 -4.47 2.18
N THR A 60 13.75 -4.20 3.43
CA THR A 60 13.00 -5.16 4.27
C THR A 60 11.64 -5.47 3.64
N ILE A 61 10.94 -4.46 3.13
CA ILE A 61 9.66 -4.69 2.45
C ILE A 61 9.84 -5.52 1.17
N LEU A 62 10.87 -5.23 0.39
CA LEU A 62 11.16 -5.94 -0.85
C LEU A 62 11.50 -7.42 -0.58
N ASN A 63 12.32 -7.69 0.44
CA ASN A 63 12.64 -9.05 0.88
C ASN A 63 11.39 -9.77 1.36
N ALA A 64 10.59 -9.16 2.23
CA ALA A 64 9.33 -9.75 2.70
C ALA A 64 8.34 -10.02 1.56
N MET A 65 8.28 -9.13 0.57
CA MET A 65 7.45 -9.31 -0.63
C MET A 65 7.94 -10.51 -1.46
N ASN A 66 9.24 -10.64 -1.71
CA ASN A 66 9.81 -11.76 -2.46
C ASN A 66 9.60 -13.09 -1.72
N ASP A 67 9.91 -13.16 -0.43
CA ASP A 67 9.72 -14.34 0.42
C ASP A 67 8.25 -14.79 0.40
N THR A 68 7.32 -13.82 0.56
CA THR A 68 5.88 -14.09 0.47
C THR A 68 5.48 -14.57 -0.93
N LYS A 69 6.06 -14.03 -2.01
CA LYS A 69 5.77 -14.47 -3.39
C LYS A 69 6.20 -15.91 -3.62
N GLU A 70 7.34 -16.33 -3.06
CA GLU A 70 7.82 -17.70 -3.17
C GLU A 70 6.93 -18.68 -2.40
N LEU A 71 6.55 -18.31 -1.18
CA LEU A 71 5.67 -19.11 -0.33
C LEU A 71 4.24 -19.21 -0.87
N CYS A 72 3.72 -18.15 -1.49
CA CYS A 72 2.33 -18.08 -1.93
C CYS A 72 2.08 -18.73 -3.31
N LYS A 73 3.08 -19.41 -3.91
CA LYS A 73 2.94 -20.16 -5.17
C LYS A 73 1.89 -21.28 -5.10
N THR A 74 1.54 -21.75 -3.90
CA THR A 74 0.80 -23.01 -3.71
C THR A 74 -0.67 -22.88 -3.31
N LYS A 75 -1.13 -21.81 -2.61
CA LYS A 75 -2.54 -21.36 -2.45
C LYS A 75 -2.69 -20.44 -1.22
N GLY A 76 -3.23 -19.23 -1.45
CA GLY A 76 -4.05 -18.49 -0.46
C GLY A 76 -3.34 -17.54 0.52
N ALA A 77 -3.84 -16.29 0.56
CA ALA A 77 -3.63 -15.25 1.58
C ALA A 77 -2.17 -14.84 1.89
N GLY A 78 -1.31 -14.68 0.87
CA GLY A 78 0.06 -14.21 1.02
C GLY A 78 0.22 -12.95 1.88
N TRP A 79 -0.77 -12.04 1.88
CA TRP A 79 -0.75 -10.87 2.77
C TRP A 79 -0.63 -11.21 4.26
N LYS A 80 -1.20 -12.32 4.74
CA LYS A 80 -1.06 -12.75 6.15
C LYS A 80 0.39 -13.08 6.47
N TYR A 81 1.07 -13.79 5.58
CA TYR A 81 2.48 -14.13 5.70
C TYR A 81 3.36 -12.89 5.62
N PHE A 82 3.07 -11.97 4.68
CA PHE A 82 3.76 -10.69 4.60
C PHE A 82 3.71 -9.91 5.93
N PHE A 83 2.52 -9.77 6.53
CA PHE A 83 2.40 -9.11 7.83
C PHE A 83 3.06 -9.89 8.97
N LYS A 84 3.14 -11.22 8.86
CA LYS A 84 3.84 -12.04 9.84
C LYS A 84 5.37 -11.87 9.73
N ILE A 85 5.92 -11.84 8.52
CA ILE A 85 7.36 -11.64 8.29
C ILE A 85 7.81 -10.24 8.74
N ILE A 86 7.01 -9.23 8.42
CA ILE A 86 7.29 -7.84 8.81
C ILE A 86 7.05 -7.60 10.31
N GLY A 87 5.96 -8.15 10.86
CA GLY A 87 5.51 -7.89 12.23
C GLY A 87 6.12 -8.81 13.27
N SER A 88 6.75 -9.92 12.85
CA SER A 88 7.65 -10.66 13.73
C SER A 88 8.90 -9.81 13.96
N PRO A 89 9.34 -9.60 15.21
CA PRO A 89 10.67 -9.09 15.47
C PRO A 89 11.64 -10.14 14.95
N LYS A 90 12.07 -10.02 13.70
CA LYS A 90 13.17 -10.81 13.19
C LYS A 90 14.43 -10.20 13.80
N GLU A 91 14.80 -10.69 14.98
CA GLU A 91 16.16 -10.60 15.48
C GLU A 91 17.06 -11.46 14.57
N GLU A 92 17.32 -11.02 13.34
CA GLU A 92 18.29 -11.60 12.38
C GLU A 92 18.25 -10.77 11.07
N GLY A 93 19.28 -10.11 10.57
CA GLY A 93 20.68 -9.98 10.96
C GLY A 93 21.32 -8.92 10.05
N ALA A 94 22.35 -8.26 10.56
CA ALA A 94 23.32 -7.55 9.75
C ALA A 94 24.01 -8.56 8.82
N ASP A 95 24.00 -8.32 7.51
CA ASP A 95 24.93 -8.92 6.55
C ASP A 95 25.04 -7.95 5.35
N ALA A 96 26.05 -7.09 5.39
CA ALA A 96 27.27 -7.22 4.60
C ALA A 96 27.11 -6.75 3.16
N GLN A 97 27.49 -5.48 2.92
CA GLN A 97 28.07 -5.08 1.65
C GLN A 97 29.34 -4.27 1.93
N ASP A 98 30.34 -4.94 2.49
CA ASP A 98 31.72 -4.71 2.11
C ASP A 98 31.94 -5.50 0.82
N ARG A 99 32.11 -4.79 -0.29
CA ARG A 99 32.77 -5.34 -1.48
C ARG A 99 33.22 -4.20 -2.40
N SER A 100 34.31 -3.56 -1.99
CA SER A 100 35.49 -3.12 -2.77
C SER A 100 36.02 -1.78 -2.29
#